data_AF-A0A971RRW2-F1
#
_entry.id   AF-A0A971RRW2-F1
#
_cell.length_a   1.000
_cell.length_b   1.000
_cell.length_c   1.000
_cell.angle_alpha   90.00
_cell.angle_beta   90.00
_cell.angle_gamma   90.00
#
_symmetry.space_group_name_H-M   'P 1'
#
loop_
_entity.id
_entity.type
_entity.pdbx_description
1 polymer ?
#
loop_
_entity_poly.entity_id
_entity_poly.type
_entity_poly.pdbx_seq_one_letter_code
_entity_poly.pdbx_strand_id
1 'polypeptide(L)'
;MWVLMALLSALFWAAASLVDKLAVNWEYRTLEILPATYTAGFLVVAWRAPPLAELWQREHIISGAILAFFSLLNAFALLMALRRGKVGLVSIVAGSHCIITALTARMLLQEQLHWWQWCAILGSFLGLTLVYGANDAQVNGTSPASRNPYSWLWLALLAA
;
A
#
# COMPACT_ATOMS: atom_id res chain seq x y z
N MET A 1 -19.12 14.40 -1.56
CA MET A 1 -17.80 14.63 -2.19
C MET A 1 -16.72 13.72 -1.63
N TRP A 2 -16.49 13.66 -0.31
CA TRP A 2 -15.44 12.83 0.31
C TRP A 2 -15.51 11.33 -0.02
N VAL A 3 -16.69 10.72 0.02
CA VAL A 3 -16.88 9.30 -0.32
C VAL A 3 -16.50 9.00 -1.78
N LEU A 4 -16.83 9.92 -2.70
CA LEU A 4 -16.49 9.77 -4.12
C LEU A 4 -14.98 9.89 -4.35
N MET A 5 -14.30 10.78 -3.61
CA MET A 5 -12.84 10.88 -3.65
C MET A 5 -12.17 9.64 -3.07
N ALA A 6 -12.72 9.05 -2.01
CA ALA A 6 -12.22 7.79 -1.44
C ALA A 6 -12.38 6.62 -2.44
N LEU A 7 -13.53 6.52 -3.10
CA LEU A 7 -13.78 5.52 -4.14
C LEU A 7 -12.82 5.68 -5.32
N LEU A 8 -12.64 6.93 -5.79
CA LEU A 8 -11.74 7.24 -6.89
C LEU A 8 -10.29 6.91 -6.53
N SER A 9 -9.86 7.22 -5.31
CA SER A 9 -8.54 6.87 -4.78
C SER A 9 -8.34 5.34 -4.75
N ALA A 10 -9.32 4.60 -4.24
CA ALA A 10 -9.28 3.14 -4.22
C ALA A 10 -9.16 2.54 -5.63
N LEU A 11 -9.89 3.11 -6.61
CA LEU A 11 -9.82 2.68 -8.00
C LEU A 11 -8.43 2.95 -8.61
N PHE A 12 -7.87 4.15 -8.40
CA PHE A 12 -6.52 4.49 -8.88
C PHE A 12 -5.44 3.64 -8.20
N TRP A 13 -5.61 3.33 -6.92
CA TRP A 13 -4.68 2.47 -6.18
C TRP A 13 -4.70 1.03 -6.71
N ALA A 14 -5.90 0.50 -7.02
CA ALA A 14 -6.04 -0.81 -7.65
C ALA A 14 -5.45 -0.84 -9.07
N ALA A 15 -5.70 0.21 -9.87
CA ALA A 15 -5.13 0.34 -11.21
C ALA A 15 -3.60 0.45 -11.18
N ALA A 16 -3.04 1.27 -10.28
CA ALA A 16 -1.60 1.40 -10.09
C ALA A 16 -0.96 0.06 -9.69
N SER A 17 -1.57 -0.67 -8.74
CA SER A 17 -1.09 -1.99 -8.31
C SER A 17 -1.10 -3.02 -9.45
N LEU A 18 -2.06 -2.94 -10.37
CA LEU A 18 -2.11 -3.79 -11.56
C LEU A 18 -0.99 -3.44 -12.55
N VAL A 19 -0.76 -2.15 -12.79
CA VAL A 19 0.33 -1.66 -13.64
C VAL A 19 1.68 -2.05 -13.05
N ASP A 20 1.87 -1.93 -11.75
CA ASP A 20 3.08 -2.33 -11.04
C ASP A 20 3.34 -3.84 -11.21
N LYS A 21 2.30 -4.67 -11.10
CA LYS A 21 2.40 -6.11 -11.36
C LYS A 21 2.81 -6.41 -12.81
N LEU A 22 2.20 -5.73 -13.78
CA LEU A 22 2.55 -5.88 -15.20
C LEU A 22 4.00 -5.46 -15.46
N ALA A 23 4.42 -4.32 -14.92
CA ALA A 23 5.78 -3.81 -15.06
C ALA A 23 6.82 -4.74 -14.43
N VAL A 24 6.52 -5.31 -13.26
CA VAL A 24 7.36 -6.32 -12.62
C VAL A 24 7.49 -7.60 -13.47
N ASN A 25 6.41 -8.04 -14.12
CA ASN A 25 6.42 -9.19 -15.03
C ASN A 25 7.22 -8.94 -16.31
N TRP A 26 7.35 -7.68 -16.73
CA TRP A 26 8.15 -7.26 -17.89
C TRP A 26 9.64 -7.04 -17.54
N GLU A 27 10.11 -7.62 -16.44
CA GLU A 27 11.50 -7.58 -15.96
C GLU A 27 12.06 -6.20 -15.57
N TYR A 28 11.29 -5.11 -15.71
CA TYR A 28 11.72 -3.78 -15.25
C TYR A 28 12.14 -3.82 -13.80
N ARG A 29 13.38 -3.41 -13.50
CA ARG A 29 13.91 -3.42 -12.13
C ARG A 29 13.01 -2.56 -11.26
N THR A 30 12.63 -3.07 -10.08
CA THR A 30 11.81 -2.33 -9.10
C THR A 30 12.38 -0.93 -8.83
N LEU A 31 13.71 -0.80 -8.86
CA LEU A 31 14.46 0.45 -8.72
C LEU A 31 14.20 1.49 -9.81
N GLU A 32 13.64 1.12 -10.96
CA GLU A 32 13.33 2.02 -12.07
C GLU A 32 11.86 2.51 -12.02
N ILE A 33 10.96 1.68 -11.48
CA ILE A 33 9.52 1.99 -11.36
C ILE A 33 9.26 2.99 -10.21
N LEU A 34 9.98 2.86 -9.08
CA LEU A 34 9.82 3.77 -7.93
C LEU A 34 10.12 5.23 -8.29
N PRO A 35 11.30 5.57 -8.86
CA PRO A 35 11.60 6.96 -9.18
C PRO A 35 10.59 7.58 -10.14
N ALA A 36 10.11 6.83 -11.14
CA ALA A 36 9.13 7.30 -12.11
C ALA A 36 7.78 7.66 -11.48
N THR A 37 7.28 6.84 -10.54
CA THR A 37 6.00 7.08 -9.86
C THR A 37 6.08 8.25 -8.88
N TYR A 38 7.15 8.32 -8.08
CA TYR A 38 7.35 9.43 -7.15
C TYR A 38 7.66 10.77 -7.85
N THR A 39 8.36 10.77 -9.00
CA THR A 39 8.57 11.99 -9.79
C THR A 39 7.30 12.50 -10.45
N ALA A 40 6.43 11.61 -10.94
CA ALA A 40 5.11 11.99 -11.44
C ALA A 40 4.26 12.65 -10.34
N GLY A 41 4.26 12.08 -9.13
CA GLY A 41 3.59 12.66 -7.96
C GLY A 41 4.16 14.04 -7.60
N PHE A 42 5.48 14.19 -7.61
CA PHE A 42 6.15 15.47 -7.37
C PHE A 42 5.74 16.54 -8.39
N LEU A 43 5.67 16.20 -9.68
CA LEU A 43 5.27 17.15 -10.73
C LEU A 43 3.83 17.65 -10.52
N VAL A 44 2.91 16.76 -10.16
CA VAL A 44 1.51 17.13 -9.88
C VAL A 44 1.42 18.08 -8.68
N VAL A 45 2.15 17.79 -7.60
CA VAL A 45 2.18 18.65 -6.42
C VAL A 45 2.86 19.98 -6.72
N ALA A 46 3.99 19.97 -7.43
CA ALA A 46 4.74 21.17 -7.81
C ALA A 46 3.92 22.10 -8.71
N TRP A 47 3.05 21.56 -9.57
CA TRP A 47 2.13 22.37 -10.38
C TRP A 47 1.05 23.07 -9.53
N ARG A 48 0.61 22.46 -8.44
CA ARG A 48 -0.46 22.98 -7.57
C ARG A 48 0.05 23.83 -6.40
N ALA A 49 1.33 23.69 -6.04
CA ALA A 49 1.87 24.22 -4.80
C ALA A 49 1.98 25.76 -4.75
N PRO A 50 1.78 26.38 -3.57
CA PRO A 50 2.10 27.79 -3.32
C PRO A 50 3.60 28.09 -3.54
N PRO A 51 4.03 29.37 -3.61
CA PRO A 51 5.42 29.73 -3.87
C PRO A 51 6.39 28.97 -2.95
N LEU A 52 7.45 28.40 -3.55
CA LEU A 52 8.43 27.52 -2.88
C LEU A 52 9.09 28.12 -1.62
N ALA A 53 8.97 29.42 -1.40
CA ALA A 53 9.47 30.13 -0.23
C ALA A 53 8.79 29.67 1.08
N GLU A 54 7.51 29.30 1.06
CA GLU A 54 6.81 28.79 2.27
C GLU A 54 7.17 27.31 2.57
N LEU A 55 7.57 26.56 1.54
CA LEU A 55 7.96 25.15 1.64
C LEU A 55 9.38 24.97 2.22
N TRP A 56 10.20 26.02 2.20
CA TRP A 56 11.59 25.99 2.68
C TRP A 56 11.71 26.22 4.20
N GLN A 57 10.84 25.58 4.99
CA GLN A 57 10.98 25.54 6.44
C GLN A 57 11.66 24.23 6.84
N ARG A 58 12.66 24.31 7.73
CA ARG A 58 13.43 23.14 8.18
C ARG A 58 12.54 22.03 8.76
N GLU A 59 11.47 22.41 9.43
CA GLU A 59 10.51 21.47 10.04
C GLU A 59 9.75 20.66 8.98
N HIS A 60 9.29 21.31 7.91
CA HIS A 60 8.62 20.66 6.78
C HIS A 60 9.56 19.78 5.96
N ILE A 61 10.83 20.19 5.82
CA ILE A 61 11.84 19.39 5.11
C ILE A 61 12.18 18.11 5.87
N ILE A 62 12.41 18.21 7.19
CA ILE A 62 12.77 17.05 8.01
C ILE A 62 11.60 16.07 8.12
N SER A 63 10.40 16.57 8.42
CA SER A 63 9.19 15.74 8.49
C SER A 63 8.86 15.11 7.13
N GLY A 64 8.97 15.88 6.04
CA GLY A 64 8.81 15.39 4.67
C GLY A 64 9.84 14.33 4.29
N ALA A 65 11.11 14.49 4.70
CA ALA A 65 12.16 13.50 4.43
C ALA A 65 11.93 12.18 5.19
N ILE A 66 11.50 12.25 6.45
CA ILE A 66 11.13 11.06 7.24
C ILE A 66 9.94 10.35 6.58
N LEU A 67 8.90 11.11 6.21
CA LEU A 67 7.71 10.56 5.55
C LEU A 67 8.07 9.91 4.20
N ALA A 68 8.92 10.58 3.40
CA ALA A 68 9.39 10.07 2.13
C ALA A 68 10.22 8.78 2.30
N PHE A 69 11.07 8.71 3.33
CA PHE A 69 11.84 7.50 3.63
C PHE A 69 10.93 6.32 3.99
N PHE A 70 9.94 6.52 4.88
CA PHE A 70 8.97 5.48 5.22
C PHE A 70 8.10 5.08 4.01
N SER A 71 7.68 6.05 3.19
CA SER A 71 6.94 5.79 1.96
C SER A 71 7.75 4.98 0.95
N LEU A 72 9.04 5.30 0.79
CA LEU A 72 9.94 4.58 -0.10
C LEU A 72 10.16 3.14 0.40
N LEU A 73 10.35 2.97 1.71
CA LEU A 73 10.51 1.67 2.34
C LEU A 73 9.25 0.81 2.15
N ASN A 74 8.07 1.40 2.36
CA ASN A 74 6.78 0.76 2.12
C ASN A 74 6.62 0.32 0.65
N ALA A 75 6.80 1.24 -0.30
CA ALA A 75 6.67 0.94 -1.73
C ALA A 75 7.67 -0.14 -2.19
N PHE A 76 8.91 -0.08 -1.69
CA PHE A 76 9.92 -1.08 -1.98
C PHE A 76 9.55 -2.46 -1.43
N ALA A 77 9.08 -2.51 -0.18
CA ALA A 77 8.62 -3.74 0.46
C ALA A 77 7.42 -4.35 -0.28
N LEU A 78 6.45 -3.52 -0.69
CA LEU A 78 5.29 -3.93 -1.49
C LEU A 78 5.69 -4.51 -2.84
N LEU A 79 6.58 -3.84 -3.58
CA LEU A 79 7.02 -4.31 -4.89
C LEU A 79 7.91 -5.57 -4.80
N MET A 80 8.74 -5.69 -3.76
CA MET A 80 9.44 -6.94 -3.46
C MET A 80 8.47 -8.08 -3.11
N ALA A 81 7.41 -7.79 -2.34
CA ALA A 81 6.37 -8.75 -2.01
C ALA A 81 5.60 -9.19 -3.27
N LEU A 82 5.26 -8.26 -4.17
CA LEU A 82 4.63 -8.56 -5.46
C LEU A 82 5.53 -9.38 -6.40
N ARG A 83 6.86 -9.19 -6.33
CA ARG A 83 7.83 -10.01 -7.08
C ARG A 83 7.91 -11.45 -6.60
N ARG A 84 7.80 -11.68 -5.28
CA ARG A 84 8.00 -13.01 -4.67
C ARG A 84 6.70 -13.76 -4.36
N GLY A 85 5.59 -13.05 -4.23
CA GLY A 85 4.31 -13.58 -3.76
C GLY A 85 3.20 -13.46 -4.80
N LYS A 86 2.13 -14.26 -4.61
CA LYS A 86 0.90 -14.11 -5.38
C LYS A 86 0.25 -12.76 -5.03
N VAL A 87 -0.20 -12.01 -6.03
CA VAL A 87 -0.77 -10.67 -5.81
C VAL A 87 -1.98 -10.66 -4.87
N GLY A 88 -2.80 -11.72 -4.89
CA GLY A 88 -3.89 -11.86 -3.92
C GLY A 88 -3.39 -11.93 -2.47
N LEU A 89 -2.31 -12.67 -2.22
CA LEU A 89 -1.70 -12.81 -0.90
C LEU A 89 -1.05 -11.51 -0.41
N VAL A 90 -0.33 -10.82 -1.30
CA VAL A 90 0.27 -9.50 -1.00
C VAL A 90 -0.81 -8.46 -0.71
N SER A 91 -1.92 -8.48 -1.45
CA SER A 91 -3.00 -7.51 -1.28
C SER A 91 -3.75 -7.66 0.05
N ILE A 92 -3.86 -8.87 0.61
CA ILE A 92 -4.47 -9.07 1.95
C ILE A 92 -3.55 -8.53 3.03
N VAL A 93 -2.26 -8.90 2.96
CA VAL A 93 -1.31 -8.45 3.97
C VAL A 93 -1.16 -6.94 3.90
N ALA A 94 -1.05 -6.37 2.70
CA ALA A 94 -1.15 -4.94 2.51
C ALA A 94 -2.48 -4.42 3.09
N GLY A 95 -3.63 -5.03 2.79
CA GLY A 95 -4.96 -4.67 3.31
C GLY A 95 -5.10 -4.70 4.84
N SER A 96 -4.22 -5.40 5.56
CA SER A 96 -4.16 -5.36 7.03
C SER A 96 -3.80 -3.97 7.58
N HIS A 97 -3.25 -3.08 6.74
CA HIS A 97 -3.00 -1.68 7.07
C HIS A 97 -4.26 -0.99 7.59
N CYS A 98 -5.48 -1.37 7.17
CA CYS A 98 -6.72 -0.77 7.67
C CYS A 98 -6.92 -0.99 9.17
N ILE A 99 -6.50 -2.13 9.71
CA ILE A 99 -6.57 -2.41 11.15
C ILE A 99 -5.44 -1.69 11.87
N ILE A 100 -4.23 -1.75 11.32
CA ILE A 100 -3.03 -1.12 11.89
C ILE A 100 -3.24 0.39 11.98
N THR A 101 -3.62 1.05 10.89
CA THR A 101 -3.90 2.50 10.86
C THR A 101 -5.02 2.90 11.82
N ALA A 102 -6.11 2.14 11.92
CA ALA A 102 -7.17 2.43 12.90
C ALA A 102 -6.69 2.32 14.36
N LEU A 103 -5.83 1.34 14.64
CA LEU A 103 -5.25 1.14 15.98
C LEU A 103 -4.25 2.25 16.30
N THR A 104 -3.38 2.60 15.35
CA THR A 104 -2.43 3.69 15.44
C THR A 104 -3.13 5.04 15.58
N ALA A 105 -4.24 5.28 14.86
CA ALA A 105 -5.05 6.49 15.01
C ALA A 105 -5.65 6.60 16.42
N ARG A 106 -6.17 5.49 16.96
CA ARG A 106 -6.64 5.46 18.35
C ARG A 106 -5.52 5.74 19.35
N MET A 107 -4.32 5.20 19.14
CA MET A 107 -3.19 5.36 20.06
C MET A 107 -2.53 6.74 20.00
N LEU A 108 -2.32 7.30 18.81
CA LEU A 108 -1.60 8.57 18.61
C LEU A 108 -2.52 9.79 18.62
N LEU A 109 -3.71 9.69 17.99
CA LEU A 109 -4.65 10.81 17.86
C LEU A 109 -5.75 10.80 18.94
N GLN A 110 -5.75 9.79 19.84
CA GLN A 110 -6.78 9.57 20.86
C GLN A 110 -8.22 9.57 20.32
N GLU A 111 -8.39 9.23 19.04
CA GLU A 111 -9.72 9.19 18.42
C GLU A 111 -10.60 8.10 19.05
N GLN A 112 -11.81 8.47 19.45
CA GLN A 112 -12.79 7.54 19.97
C GLN A 112 -13.60 6.94 18.81
N LEU A 113 -13.15 5.79 18.30
CA LEU A 113 -13.92 5.04 17.31
C LEU A 113 -15.10 4.34 17.96
N HIS A 114 -16.29 4.58 17.42
CA HIS A 114 -17.52 3.94 17.86
C HIS A 114 -17.55 2.46 17.46
N TRP A 115 -18.26 1.62 18.21
CA TRP A 115 -18.30 0.16 18.01
C TRP A 115 -18.69 -0.26 16.57
N TRP A 116 -19.60 0.48 15.93
CA TRP A 116 -20.00 0.25 14.54
C TRP A 116 -18.87 0.47 13.52
N GLN A 117 -17.95 1.40 13.78
CA GLN A 117 -16.78 1.62 12.92
C GLN A 117 -15.80 0.46 13.05
N TRP A 118 -15.64 -0.09 14.26
CA TRP A 118 -14.89 -1.32 14.47
C TRP A 118 -15.50 -2.51 13.74
N CYS A 119 -16.83 -2.67 13.79
CA CYS A 119 -17.52 -3.68 12.99
C CYS A 119 -17.29 -3.52 11.49
N ALA A 120 -17.27 -2.28 10.98
CA ALA A 120 -16.99 -2.00 9.57
C ALA A 120 -15.54 -2.33 9.18
N ILE A 121 -14.56 -2.00 10.02
CA ILE A 121 -13.14 -2.32 9.81
C ILE A 121 -12.90 -3.84 9.84
N LEU A 122 -13.51 -4.54 10.80
CA LEU A 122 -13.43 -6.01 10.85
C LEU A 122 -14.16 -6.65 9.67
N GLY A 123 -15.31 -6.10 9.27
CA GLY A 123 -16.06 -6.55 8.10
C GLY A 123 -15.30 -6.38 6.79
N SER A 124 -14.59 -5.26 6.59
CA SER A 124 -13.76 -5.05 5.41
C SER A 124 -12.56 -6.00 5.37
N PHE A 125 -11.92 -6.23 6.52
CA PHE A 125 -10.84 -7.22 6.63
C PHE A 125 -11.35 -8.64 6.33
N LEU A 126 -12.49 -9.04 6.90
CA LEU A 126 -13.11 -10.33 6.61
C LEU A 126 -13.47 -10.46 5.13
N GLY A 127 -14.03 -9.42 4.51
CA GLY A 127 -14.31 -9.38 3.07
C GLY A 127 -13.05 -9.63 2.23
N LEU A 128 -11.94 -8.97 2.56
CA LEU A 128 -10.65 -9.19 1.90
C LEU A 128 -10.15 -10.63 2.07
N THR A 129 -10.27 -11.22 3.27
CA THR A 129 -9.89 -12.62 3.51
C THR A 129 -10.77 -13.62 2.76
N LEU A 130 -12.06 -13.32 2.59
CA LEU A 130 -13.02 -14.21 1.91
C LEU A 130 -12.83 -14.19 0.39
N VAL A 131 -12.58 -13.01 -0.19
CA VAL A 131 -12.20 -12.86 -1.61
C VAL A 131 -10.93 -13.66 -1.93
N TYR A 132 -10.00 -13.74 -0.98
CA TYR A 132 -8.84 -14.61 -1.12
C TYR A 132 -9.14 -16.09 -0.97
N GLY A 133 -9.92 -16.49 0.05
CA GLY A 133 -10.29 -17.90 0.25
C GLY A 133 -10.94 -18.50 -1.00
N ALA A 134 -11.74 -17.71 -1.72
CA ALA A 134 -12.31 -18.09 -3.01
C ALA A 134 -11.25 -18.23 -4.13
N ASN A 135 -10.26 -17.34 -4.18
CA ASN A 135 -9.18 -17.38 -5.17
C ASN A 135 -8.15 -18.51 -4.90
N ASP A 136 -7.84 -18.84 -3.65
CA ASP A 136 -6.86 -19.89 -3.31
C ASP A 136 -7.40 -21.29 -3.65
N ALA A 137 -8.70 -21.51 -3.44
CA ALA A 137 -9.40 -22.72 -3.85
C ALA A 137 -9.33 -22.97 -5.37
N GLN A 138 -9.22 -21.90 -6.17
CA GLN A 138 -9.11 -21.97 -7.62
C GLN A 138 -7.67 -22.23 -8.11
N VAL A 139 -6.64 -21.88 -7.32
CA VAL A 139 -5.22 -21.91 -7.71
C VAL A 139 -4.47 -23.16 -7.21
N ASN A 140 -4.99 -23.87 -6.20
CA ASN A 140 -4.36 -25.08 -5.64
C ASN A 140 -4.35 -26.32 -6.58
N GLY A 141 -4.76 -26.17 -7.85
CA GLY A 141 -4.59 -27.19 -8.89
C GLY A 141 -3.19 -27.28 -9.51
N THR A 142 -2.30 -26.29 -9.29
CA THR A 142 -0.97 -26.27 -9.93
C THR A 142 0.08 -25.61 -9.04
N SER A 143 0.99 -26.38 -8.42
CA SER A 143 2.27 -25.86 -7.91
C SER A 143 3.28 -26.97 -7.69
N PRO A 144 4.52 -26.86 -8.20
CA PRO A 144 5.69 -27.39 -7.54
C PRO A 144 6.42 -26.30 -6.73
N ALA A 145 7.08 -26.75 -5.67
CA ALA A 145 7.72 -25.96 -4.63
C ALA A 145 9.03 -25.27 -5.07
N SER A 146 9.35 -24.09 -4.52
CA SER A 146 10.67 -23.86 -3.89
C SER A 146 10.83 -22.52 -3.12
N ARG A 147 11.72 -22.61 -2.13
CA ARG A 147 12.55 -21.63 -1.39
C ARG A 147 11.89 -20.49 -0.59
N ASN A 148 11.99 -20.70 0.72
CA ASN A 148 11.65 -19.86 1.87
C ASN A 148 10.28 -19.17 1.79
N PRO A 149 9.19 -19.92 2.06
CA PRO A 149 7.81 -19.50 1.80
C PRO A 149 7.35 -18.28 2.62
N TYR A 150 8.12 -17.88 3.64
CA TYR A 150 7.74 -16.81 4.57
C TYR A 150 8.39 -15.46 4.28
N SER A 151 9.36 -15.36 3.35
CA SER A 151 10.03 -14.07 3.10
C SER A 151 9.12 -13.01 2.48
N TRP A 152 8.12 -13.42 1.69
CA TRP A 152 7.09 -12.54 1.14
C TRP A 152 6.18 -11.98 2.26
N LEU A 153 5.88 -12.78 3.29
CA LEU A 153 4.98 -12.40 4.38
C LEU A 153 5.60 -11.28 5.23
N TRP A 154 6.87 -11.39 5.57
CA TRP A 154 7.58 -10.34 6.31
C TRP A 154 7.67 -9.04 5.53
N LEU A 155 7.90 -9.11 4.20
CA LEU A 155 7.95 -7.93 3.34
C LEU A 155 6.58 -7.27 3.21
N ALA A 156 5.53 -8.06 3.06
CA ALA A 156 4.18 -7.52 2.97
C ALA A 156 3.70 -6.93 4.31
N LEU A 157 4.12 -7.50 5.44
CA LEU A 157 3.82 -6.97 6.78
C LEU A 157 4.60 -5.69 7.07
N LEU A 158 5.79 -5.52 6.50
CA LEU A 158 6.56 -4.28 6.54
C LEU A 158 5.98 -3.19 5.62
N ALA A 159 5.14 -3.59 4.65
CA ALA A 159 4.39 -2.71 3.76
C ALA A 159 2.96 -2.38 4.26
N ALA A 160 2.55 -2.95 5.39
CA ALA A 160 1.23 -2.74 6.01
C ALA A 160 1.32 -1.72 7.15
#